data_AF-A0A7Y2ZGT7-F1
#
_entry.id   AF-A0A7Y2ZGT7-F1
#
_cell.length_a   1.000
_cell.length_b   1.000
_cell.length_c   1.000
_cell.angle_alpha   90.00
_cell.angle_beta   90.00
_cell.angle_gamma   90.00
#
_symmetry.space_group_name_H-M   'P 1'
#
loop_
_entity.id
_entity.type
_entity.pdbx_description
1 polymer ?
#
loop_
_entity_poly.entity_id
_entity_poly.type
_entity_poly.pdbx_seq_one_letter_code
_entity_poly.pdbx_strand_id
1 'polypeptide(L)'
;MSEILVSTHDLPRAGALRTAFREAGFGVELVTPDEDFERYDEALLLVVTGGLGPGVEGPEGTFEVEGDTVHRARATLGIPALAYAPAARGREPAGVMEVFPPSVRADEVALVGGRLAERVRLQAVTGIVGETDAMHEVLERVVQIAPVSSTVLVTGESGTGKELVARGLHALSPRRHKPFIAVNVAALPDTLLESELFGHEKGAFTGAIDARKGLF
;
A
#
# COMPACT_ATOMS: atom_id res chain seq x y z
N MET A 1 7.95 -8.13 -7.75
CA MET A 1 6.89 -8.92 -7.07
C MET A 1 6.78 -8.30 -5.70
N SER A 2 5.61 -7.95 -5.18
CA SER A 2 5.52 -7.22 -3.90
C SER A 2 6.26 -7.95 -2.77
N GLU A 3 7.29 -7.32 -2.22
CA GLU A 3 8.24 -7.94 -1.30
C GLU A 3 8.03 -7.48 0.15
N ILE A 4 8.00 -8.44 1.06
CA ILE A 4 8.04 -8.23 2.50
C ILE A 4 9.43 -8.63 2.98
N LEU A 5 10.11 -7.72 3.66
CA LEU A 5 11.41 -7.97 4.26
C LEU A 5 11.20 -8.50 5.67
N VAL A 6 11.83 -9.60 6.02
CA VAL A 6 11.75 -10.19 7.36
C VAL A 6 13.16 -10.29 7.93
N SER A 7 13.41 -9.64 9.06
CA SER A 7 14.76 -9.64 9.63
C SER A 7 15.12 -11.00 10.25
N THR A 8 16.41 -11.33 10.28
CA THR A 8 16.90 -12.63 10.78
C THR A 8 17.42 -12.58 12.21
N HIS A 9 17.01 -11.60 13.02
CA HIS A 9 17.39 -11.53 14.44
C HIS A 9 16.92 -12.76 15.24
N ASP A 10 15.84 -13.38 14.79
CA ASP A 10 15.30 -14.64 15.31
C ASP A 10 14.96 -15.53 14.12
N LEU A 11 15.87 -16.43 13.76
CA LEU A 11 15.75 -17.29 12.57
C LEU A 11 14.52 -18.21 12.59
N PRO A 12 14.17 -18.89 13.70
CA PRO A 12 12.92 -19.65 13.78
C PRO A 12 11.69 -18.80 13.47
N ARG A 13 11.61 -17.60 14.05
CA ARG A 13 10.49 -16.68 13.82
C ARG A 13 10.47 -16.16 12.38
N ALA A 14 11.63 -15.81 11.83
CA ALA A 14 11.77 -15.37 10.44
C ALA A 14 11.30 -16.45 9.46
N GLY A 15 11.63 -17.73 9.71
CA GLY A 15 11.15 -18.86 8.94
C GLY A 15 9.63 -19.04 8.98
N ALA A 16 9.02 -18.87 10.15
CA ALA A 16 7.58 -18.93 10.34
C ALA A 16 6.85 -17.80 9.60
N LEU A 17 7.32 -16.55 9.74
CA LEU A 17 6.76 -15.38 9.04
C LEU A 17 6.88 -15.52 7.52
N ARG A 18 8.02 -15.99 7.02
CA ARG A 18 8.21 -16.25 5.59
C ARG A 18 7.17 -17.22 5.04
N THR A 19 6.84 -18.26 5.81
CA THR A 19 5.82 -19.24 5.40
C THR A 19 4.44 -18.58 5.39
N ALA A 20 4.07 -17.91 6.48
CA ALA A 20 2.76 -17.26 6.61
C ALA A 20 2.49 -16.18 5.55
N PHE A 21 3.46 -15.31 5.26
CA PHE A 21 3.32 -14.29 4.22
C PHE A 21 3.25 -14.86 2.80
N ARG A 22 3.98 -15.94 2.52
CA ARG A 22 3.89 -16.63 1.22
C ARG A 22 2.54 -17.31 1.02
N GLU A 23 2.00 -17.91 2.07
CA GLU A 23 0.63 -18.45 2.06
C GLU A 23 -0.42 -17.34 1.84
N ALA A 24 -0.16 -16.13 2.37
CA ALA A 24 -0.96 -14.95 2.10
C ALA A 24 -0.72 -14.30 0.72
N GLY A 25 0.18 -14.85 -0.10
CA GLY A 25 0.41 -14.43 -1.49
C GLY A 25 1.50 -13.36 -1.69
N PHE A 26 2.32 -13.08 -0.68
CA PHE A 26 3.41 -12.10 -0.77
C PHE A 26 4.76 -12.74 -1.13
N GLY A 27 5.59 -11.99 -1.87
CA GLY A 27 7.02 -12.27 -1.96
C GLY A 27 7.67 -11.98 -0.60
N VAL A 28 8.64 -12.80 -0.19
CA VAL A 28 9.33 -12.60 1.09
C VAL A 28 10.81 -12.82 0.94
N GLU A 29 11.58 -11.85 1.43
CA GLU A 29 13.03 -11.89 1.54
C GLU A 29 13.48 -11.82 3.00
N LEU A 30 14.50 -12.59 3.34
CA LEU A 30 15.08 -12.58 4.68
C LEU A 30 16.29 -11.63 4.68
N VAL A 31 16.30 -10.67 5.59
CA VAL A 31 17.35 -9.65 5.67
C VAL A 31 18.13 -9.77 6.96
N THR A 32 19.45 -9.60 6.86
CA THR A 32 20.31 -9.63 8.05
C THR A 32 20.18 -8.34 8.87
N PRO A 33 20.54 -8.32 10.16
CA PRO A 33 20.56 -7.08 10.96
C PRO A 33 21.43 -5.97 10.35
N ASP A 34 22.48 -6.34 9.64
CA ASP A 34 23.42 -5.42 8.97
C ASP A 34 23.14 -5.26 7.47
N GLU A 35 21.94 -5.63 7.03
CA GLU A 35 21.56 -5.56 5.62
C GLU A 35 21.63 -4.13 5.07
N ASP A 36 22.14 -4.02 3.84
CA ASP A 36 22.02 -2.84 3.00
C ASP A 36 20.68 -2.88 2.25
N PHE A 37 19.89 -1.81 2.41
CA PHE A 37 18.53 -1.74 1.89
C PHE A 37 18.42 -1.14 0.48
N GLU A 38 19.52 -0.63 -0.11
CA GLU A 38 19.49 0.05 -1.41
C GLU A 38 19.01 -0.84 -2.58
N ARG A 39 18.96 -2.16 -2.40
CA ARG A 39 18.56 -3.12 -3.44
C ARG A 39 17.08 -3.53 -3.43
N TYR A 40 16.26 -2.98 -2.53
CA TYR A 40 14.88 -3.42 -2.31
C TYR A 40 13.82 -2.39 -2.71
N ASP A 41 13.92 -1.85 -3.92
CA ASP A 41 13.06 -0.76 -4.41
C ASP A 41 11.55 -1.11 -4.43
N GLU A 42 11.18 -2.39 -4.42
CA GLU A 42 9.79 -2.87 -4.42
C GLU A 42 9.29 -3.36 -3.05
N ALA A 43 10.08 -3.19 -1.98
CA ALA A 43 9.67 -3.59 -0.65
C ALA A 43 8.45 -2.78 -0.18
N LEU A 44 7.51 -3.45 0.48
CA LEU A 44 6.30 -2.83 1.02
C LEU A 44 6.31 -2.70 2.53
N LEU A 45 7.06 -3.58 3.21
CA LEU A 45 7.00 -3.72 4.65
C LEU A 45 8.28 -4.39 5.16
N LEU A 46 8.77 -3.93 6.31
CA LEU A 46 9.75 -4.64 7.12
C LEU A 46 9.08 -5.28 8.33
N VAL A 47 9.38 -6.54 8.62
CA VAL A 47 9.00 -7.21 9.87
C VAL A 47 10.26 -7.58 10.64
N VAL A 48 10.48 -6.91 11.76
CA VAL A 48 11.63 -7.11 12.62
C VAL A 48 11.32 -8.20 13.65
N THR A 49 12.09 -9.28 13.64
CA THR A 49 11.83 -10.44 14.50
C THR A 49 12.47 -10.33 15.88
N GLY A 50 13.29 -9.32 16.16
CA GLY A 50 14.03 -9.16 17.42
C GLY A 50 15.08 -8.05 17.31
N GLY A 51 16.02 -7.97 18.25
CA GLY A 51 17.08 -6.94 18.23
C GLY A 51 16.62 -5.56 18.70
N LEU A 52 15.35 -5.41 19.08
CA LEU A 52 14.78 -4.19 19.63
C LEU A 52 15.06 -4.14 21.14
N GLY A 53 16.30 -3.83 21.50
CA GLY A 53 16.70 -3.58 22.89
C GLY A 53 16.30 -2.17 23.35
N PRO A 54 16.28 -1.90 24.67
CA PRO A 54 16.32 -0.52 25.15
C PRO A 54 17.64 0.07 24.65
N GLY A 55 17.57 1.13 23.82
CA GLY A 55 18.77 1.78 23.28
C GLY A 55 19.78 2.10 24.38
N VAL A 56 21.06 2.09 24.04
CA VAL A 56 22.13 2.44 24.99
C VAL A 56 22.04 3.96 25.23
N GLU A 57 22.11 4.40 26.48
CA GLU A 57 22.20 5.84 26.81
C GLU A 57 23.50 6.41 26.22
N GLY A 58 23.37 7.28 25.22
CA GLY A 58 24.46 8.07 24.66
C GLY A 58 24.84 9.25 25.57
N PRO A 59 26.01 9.87 25.35
CA PRO A 59 26.62 10.85 26.24
C PRO A 59 25.86 12.20 26.41
N GLU A 60 24.69 12.37 25.80
CA GLU A 60 23.83 13.56 25.94
C GLU A 60 22.34 13.21 26.14
N GLY A 61 22.02 11.98 26.57
CA GLY A 61 20.64 11.52 26.69
C GLY A 61 19.98 11.17 25.35
N THR A 62 20.79 11.06 24.29
CA THR A 62 20.41 10.47 23.00
C THR A 62 20.47 8.95 23.12
N PHE A 63 19.37 8.26 22.78
CA PHE A 63 19.31 6.80 22.80
C PHE A 63 19.69 6.28 21.42
N GLU A 64 20.90 5.72 21.27
CA GLU A 64 21.33 5.07 20.03
C GLU A 64 21.10 3.56 20.15
N VAL A 65 20.35 3.01 19.18
CA VAL A 65 20.17 1.57 19.01
C VAL A 65 21.26 1.12 18.04
N GLU A 66 22.25 0.37 18.53
CA GLU A 66 23.26 -0.25 17.69
C GLU A 66 22.56 -1.17 16.66
N GLY A 67 22.77 -0.93 15.35
CA GLY A 67 22.18 -1.76 14.30
C GLY A 67 20.68 -1.54 14.06
N ASP A 68 20.20 -0.30 14.13
CA ASP A 68 18.78 0.05 13.92
C ASP A 68 18.31 -0.24 12.48
N THR A 69 17.99 -1.53 12.24
CA THR A 69 17.45 -2.07 10.98
C THR A 69 16.20 -1.30 10.57
N VAL A 70 15.37 -0.87 11.53
CA VAL A 70 14.16 -0.08 11.28
C VAL A 70 14.52 1.30 10.76
N HIS A 71 15.44 2.00 11.43
CA HIS A 71 15.87 3.32 10.99
C HIS A 71 16.51 3.28 9.61
N ARG A 72 17.40 2.32 9.32
CA ARG A 72 18.02 2.20 7.99
C ARG A 72 17.00 1.89 6.91
N ALA A 73 16.13 0.89 7.12
CA ALA A 73 15.09 0.56 6.15
C ALA A 73 14.15 1.74 5.89
N ARG A 74 13.78 2.48 6.94
CA ARG A 74 12.94 3.67 6.79
C ARG A 74 13.65 4.81 6.08
N ALA A 75 14.92 5.05 6.38
CA ALA A 75 15.71 6.09 5.73
C ALA A 75 15.94 5.81 4.24
N THR A 76 16.17 4.54 3.88
CA THR A 76 16.45 4.13 2.49
C THR A 76 15.18 3.90 1.68
N LEU A 77 14.19 3.20 2.23
CA LEU A 77 13.03 2.72 1.49
C LEU A 77 11.73 3.47 1.82
N GLY A 78 11.68 4.20 2.93
CA GLY A 78 10.46 4.89 3.37
C GLY A 78 9.30 3.95 3.74
N ILE A 79 9.57 2.66 3.97
CA ILE A 79 8.55 1.65 4.26
C ILE A 79 8.23 1.58 5.76
N PRO A 80 7.01 1.18 6.13
CA PRO A 80 6.67 0.93 7.53
C PRO A 80 7.38 -0.32 8.07
N ALA A 81 7.46 -0.41 9.39
CA ALA A 81 7.99 -1.56 10.10
C ALA A 81 7.02 -2.11 11.14
N LEU A 82 6.95 -3.44 11.23
CA LEU A 82 6.34 -4.20 12.33
C LEU A 82 7.45 -4.85 13.15
N ALA A 83 7.18 -5.15 14.42
CA ALA A 83 8.18 -5.70 15.31
C ALA A 83 7.65 -6.82 16.20
N TYR A 84 8.53 -7.75 16.54
CA TYR A 84 8.40 -8.55 17.76
C TYR A 84 9.26 -7.96 18.86
N ALA A 85 8.65 -7.63 20.00
CA ALA A 85 9.37 -7.26 21.20
C ALA A 85 8.57 -7.68 22.45
N PRO A 86 9.24 -8.06 23.55
CA PRO A 86 8.55 -8.22 24.83
C PRO A 86 7.86 -6.89 25.20
N ALA A 87 6.70 -6.96 25.86
CA ALA A 87 5.97 -5.78 26.29
C ALA A 87 6.87 -4.92 27.22
N ALA A 88 7.51 -3.90 26.66
CA ALA A 88 8.25 -2.93 27.42
C ALA A 88 7.24 -2.04 28.16
N ARG A 89 7.38 -1.89 29.47
CA ARG A 89 6.55 -0.96 30.23
C ARG A 89 6.89 0.47 29.77
N GLY A 90 6.10 1.01 28.84
CA GLY A 90 5.96 2.45 28.60
C GLY A 90 6.87 3.08 27.55
N ARG A 91 7.52 2.33 26.63
CA ARG A 91 8.24 2.95 25.51
C ARG A 91 8.22 2.07 24.26
N GLU A 92 7.50 2.53 23.25
CA GLU A 92 7.42 1.89 21.94
C GLU A 92 8.70 2.18 21.14
N PRO A 93 9.25 1.20 20.39
CA PRO A 93 10.39 1.42 19.50
C PRO A 93 10.04 2.48 18.45
N ALA A 94 10.89 3.48 18.28
CA ALA A 94 10.68 4.52 17.30
C ALA A 94 10.66 3.95 15.87
N GLY A 95 9.74 4.42 15.03
CA GLY A 95 9.64 4.00 13.62
C GLY A 95 8.97 2.65 13.39
N VAL A 96 8.47 2.00 14.44
CA VAL A 96 7.65 0.79 14.35
C VAL A 96 6.17 1.18 14.44
N MET A 97 5.36 0.68 13.52
CA MET A 97 3.91 0.93 13.52
C MET A 97 3.15 0.09 14.54
N GLU A 98 3.57 -1.17 14.72
CA GLU A 98 2.95 -2.08 15.69
C GLU A 98 3.96 -3.10 16.21
N VAL A 99 3.86 -3.37 17.51
CA VAL A 99 4.75 -4.26 18.25
C VAL A 99 3.94 -5.45 18.77
N PHE A 100 4.34 -6.64 18.36
CA PHE A 100 3.75 -7.90 18.77
C PHE A 100 4.54 -8.54 19.91
N PRO A 101 3.89 -9.02 20.98
CA PRO A 101 4.58 -9.82 21.97
C PRO A 101 5.10 -11.14 21.34
N PRO A 102 6.19 -11.73 21.86
CA PRO A 102 6.76 -12.98 21.32
C PRO A 102 5.80 -14.18 21.29
N SER A 103 4.69 -14.10 22.01
CA SER A 103 3.62 -15.10 22.05
C SER A 103 2.68 -15.06 20.84
N VAL A 104 2.63 -13.94 20.10
CA VAL A 104 1.77 -13.82 18.91
C VAL A 104 2.31 -14.73 17.81
N ARG A 105 1.42 -15.40 17.10
CA ARG A 105 1.78 -16.33 16.04
C ARG A 105 2.10 -15.60 14.74
N ALA A 106 2.92 -16.23 13.90
CA ALA A 106 3.34 -15.63 12.63
C ALA A 106 2.19 -15.42 11.63
N ASP A 107 1.15 -16.26 11.66
CA ASP A 107 -0.07 -16.13 10.83
C ASP A 107 -0.88 -14.88 11.22
N GLU A 108 -0.99 -14.57 12.51
CA GLU A 108 -1.63 -13.35 12.98
C GLU A 108 -0.86 -12.09 12.56
N VAL A 109 0.48 -12.11 12.71
CA VAL A 109 1.31 -11.00 12.23
C VAL A 109 1.27 -10.86 10.72
N ALA A 110 1.23 -11.97 9.98
CA ALA A 110 1.10 -11.95 8.53
C ALA A 110 -0.25 -11.38 8.08
N LEU A 111 -1.33 -11.61 8.83
CA LEU A 111 -2.63 -11.02 8.56
C LEU A 111 -2.58 -9.49 8.68
N VAL A 112 -2.02 -8.96 9.78
CA VAL A 112 -1.89 -7.51 9.97
C VAL A 112 -0.92 -6.92 8.93
N GLY A 113 0.26 -7.51 8.80
CA GLY A 113 1.29 -7.05 7.87
C GLY A 113 0.84 -7.11 6.42
N GLY A 114 0.05 -8.11 6.02
CA GLY A 114 -0.50 -8.22 4.67
C GLY A 114 -1.46 -7.08 4.36
N ARG A 115 -2.33 -6.71 5.31
CA ARG A 115 -3.21 -5.53 5.16
C ARG A 115 -2.40 -4.24 5.03
N LEU A 116 -1.35 -4.09 5.84
CA LEU A 116 -0.48 -2.92 5.79
C LEU A 116 0.32 -2.85 4.47
N ALA A 117 0.85 -3.98 3.99
CA ALA A 117 1.58 -4.06 2.73
C ALA A 117 0.68 -3.70 1.54
N GLU A 118 -0.54 -4.24 1.48
CA GLU A 118 -1.50 -3.87 0.43
C GLU A 118 -1.89 -2.39 0.49
N ARG A 119 -1.97 -1.81 1.69
CA ARG A 119 -2.19 -0.37 1.85
C ARG A 119 -1.01 0.45 1.31
N VAL A 120 0.22 0.12 1.64
CA VAL A 120 1.42 0.82 1.13
C VAL A 120 1.46 0.74 -0.40
N ARG A 121 1.20 -0.46 -0.94
CA ARG A 121 1.10 -0.68 -2.38
C ARG A 121 0.01 0.17 -3.01
N LEU A 122 -1.16 0.26 -2.38
CA LEU A 122 -2.25 1.11 -2.83
C LEU A 122 -1.85 2.58 -2.84
N GLN A 123 -1.21 3.07 -1.80
CA GLN A 123 -0.74 4.46 -1.72
C GLN A 123 0.27 4.75 -2.84
N ALA A 124 1.21 3.82 -3.10
CA ALA A 124 2.17 3.95 -4.19
C ALA A 124 1.50 3.98 -5.58
N VAL A 125 0.51 3.11 -5.80
CA VAL A 125 -0.19 3.03 -7.10
C VAL A 125 -1.16 4.21 -7.31
N THR A 126 -1.82 4.66 -6.26
CA THR A 126 -2.83 5.73 -6.32
C THR A 126 -2.24 7.12 -6.18
N GLY A 127 -1.05 7.26 -5.61
CA GLY A 127 -0.50 8.55 -5.19
C GLY A 127 -1.25 9.19 -4.02
N ILE A 128 -2.12 8.44 -3.33
CA ILE A 128 -2.83 8.93 -2.14
C ILE A 128 -1.84 8.98 -0.97
N VAL A 129 -1.52 10.18 -0.52
CA VAL A 129 -0.73 10.42 0.69
C VAL A 129 -1.70 10.77 1.83
N GLY A 130 -1.82 9.88 2.82
CA GLY A 130 -2.75 10.06 3.95
C GLY A 130 -2.55 9.03 5.06
N GLU A 131 -2.45 9.53 6.29
CA GLU A 131 -2.20 8.75 7.53
C GLU A 131 -3.34 8.89 8.56
N THR A 132 -4.45 9.52 8.18
CA THR A 132 -5.61 9.65 9.08
C THR A 132 -6.48 8.40 9.05
N ASP A 133 -7.14 8.09 10.15
CA ASP A 133 -8.06 6.93 10.25
C ASP A 133 -9.14 6.93 9.16
N ALA A 134 -9.68 8.10 8.84
CA ALA A 134 -10.65 8.25 7.76
C ALA A 134 -10.07 7.85 6.39
N MET A 135 -8.81 8.18 6.11
CA MET A 135 -8.14 7.75 4.89
C MET A 135 -7.79 6.27 4.91
N HIS A 136 -7.49 5.70 6.08
CA HIS A 136 -7.29 4.26 6.23
C HIS A 136 -8.56 3.51 5.85
N GLU A 137 -9.71 3.94 6.36
CA GLU A 137 -11.00 3.33 6.06
C GLU A 137 -11.33 3.42 4.56
N VAL A 138 -11.03 4.54 3.91
CA VAL A 138 -11.20 4.68 2.46
C VAL A 138 -10.35 3.67 1.69
N LEU A 139 -9.07 3.53 2.03
CA LEU A 139 -8.18 2.57 1.36
C LEU A 139 -8.61 1.12 1.60
N GLU A 140 -9.05 0.78 2.81
CA GLU A 140 -9.57 -0.55 3.13
C GLU A 140 -10.82 -0.89 2.31
N ARG A 141 -11.76 0.06 2.18
CA ARG A 141 -12.95 -0.09 1.33
C ARG A 141 -12.56 -0.30 -0.13
N VAL A 142 -11.53 0.39 -0.63
CA VAL A 142 -11.01 0.18 -1.99
C VAL A 142 -10.53 -1.27 -2.17
N VAL A 143 -9.76 -1.83 -1.22
CA VAL A 143 -9.32 -3.24 -1.27
C VAL A 143 -10.51 -4.19 -1.30
N GLN A 144 -11.53 -3.95 -0.48
CA GLN A 144 -12.70 -4.81 -0.39
C GLN A 144 -13.59 -4.76 -1.64
N ILE A 145 -13.73 -3.58 -2.26
CA ILE A 145 -14.64 -3.36 -3.38
C ILE A 145 -13.97 -3.67 -4.73
N ALA A 146 -12.67 -3.48 -4.88
CA ALA A 146 -11.99 -3.67 -6.16
C ALA A 146 -12.19 -5.05 -6.83
N PRO A 147 -12.29 -6.18 -6.09
CA PRO A 147 -12.53 -7.51 -6.68
C PRO A 147 -13.94 -7.71 -7.26
N VAL A 148 -14.94 -6.96 -6.80
CA VAL A 148 -16.35 -7.14 -7.23
C VAL A 148 -16.69 -6.32 -8.46
N SER A 149 -17.51 -6.90 -9.34
CA SER A 149 -17.93 -6.28 -10.61
C SER A 149 -19.12 -5.33 -10.47
N SER A 150 -19.14 -4.50 -9.42
CA SER A 150 -20.24 -3.57 -9.13
C SER A 150 -19.85 -2.13 -9.50
N THR A 151 -20.86 -1.29 -9.77
CA THR A 151 -20.65 0.15 -9.97
C THR A 151 -20.36 0.82 -8.63
N VAL A 152 -19.35 1.70 -8.59
CA VAL A 152 -18.93 2.41 -7.38
C VAL A 152 -19.17 3.91 -7.55
N LEU A 153 -19.83 4.53 -6.57
CA LEU A 153 -20.00 5.98 -6.48
C LEU A 153 -19.00 6.55 -5.46
N VAL A 154 -18.10 7.41 -5.91
CA VAL A 154 -17.14 8.10 -5.05
C VAL A 154 -17.59 9.54 -4.84
N THR A 155 -17.91 9.91 -3.60
CA THR A 155 -18.37 11.25 -3.22
C THR A 155 -17.31 12.01 -2.45
N GLY A 156 -17.34 13.34 -2.53
CA GLY A 156 -16.42 14.22 -1.82
C GLY A 156 -16.30 15.58 -2.49
N GLU A 157 -15.81 16.57 -1.76
CA GLU A 157 -15.60 17.93 -2.27
C GLU A 157 -14.58 17.97 -3.42
N SER A 158 -14.52 19.08 -4.15
CA SER A 158 -13.51 19.25 -5.20
C SER A 158 -12.10 19.17 -4.60
N GLY A 159 -11.17 18.52 -5.29
CA GLY A 159 -9.78 18.37 -4.83
C GLY A 159 -9.52 17.30 -3.77
N THR A 160 -10.53 16.55 -3.30
CA THR A 160 -10.36 15.49 -2.27
C THR A 160 -9.78 14.16 -2.77
N GLY A 161 -9.25 14.10 -4.00
CA GLY A 161 -8.59 12.90 -4.51
C GLY A 161 -9.51 11.79 -5.04
N LYS A 162 -10.78 12.08 -5.36
CA LYS A 162 -11.75 11.09 -5.90
C LYS A 162 -11.23 10.29 -7.10
N GLU A 163 -10.47 10.93 -7.99
CA GLU A 163 -9.87 10.25 -9.15
C GLU A 163 -8.82 9.22 -8.73
N LEU A 164 -8.02 9.53 -7.71
CA LEU A 164 -7.01 8.61 -7.18
C LEU A 164 -7.67 7.37 -6.57
N VAL A 165 -8.81 7.54 -5.90
CA VAL A 165 -9.63 6.42 -5.39
C VAL A 165 -10.13 5.54 -6.54
N ALA A 166 -10.64 6.14 -7.62
CA ALA A 166 -11.08 5.39 -8.79
C ALA A 166 -9.93 4.61 -9.48
N ARG A 167 -8.73 5.20 -9.55
CA ARG A 167 -7.52 4.52 -10.04
C ARG A 167 -7.13 3.35 -9.15
N GLY A 168 -7.26 3.49 -7.83
CA GLY A 168 -7.01 2.41 -6.87
C GLY A 168 -7.96 1.23 -7.07
N LEU A 169 -9.25 1.51 -7.22
CA LEU A 169 -10.26 0.49 -7.55
C LEU A 169 -9.90 -0.27 -8.83
N HIS A 170 -9.51 0.43 -9.90
CA HIS A 170 -9.11 -0.22 -11.14
C HIS A 170 -7.87 -1.08 -10.98
N ALA A 171 -6.82 -0.57 -10.32
CA ALA A 171 -5.54 -1.25 -10.17
C ALA A 171 -5.62 -2.54 -9.35
N LEU A 172 -6.52 -2.60 -8.37
CA LEU A 172 -6.77 -3.80 -7.56
C LEU A 172 -7.84 -4.73 -8.14
N SER A 173 -8.54 -4.31 -9.20
CA SER A 173 -9.59 -5.13 -9.80
C SER A 173 -9.03 -6.26 -10.68
N PRO A 174 -9.85 -7.28 -11.00
CA PRO A 174 -9.54 -8.24 -12.05
C PRO A 174 -9.32 -7.59 -13.43
N ARG A 175 -9.72 -6.32 -13.60
CA ARG A 175 -9.61 -5.54 -14.84
C ARG A 175 -8.34 -4.68 -14.88
N ARG A 176 -7.42 -4.78 -13.92
CA ARG A 176 -6.20 -3.94 -13.83
C ARG A 176 -5.37 -3.85 -15.11
N HIS A 177 -5.39 -4.90 -15.93
CA HIS A 177 -4.66 -4.97 -17.21
C HIS A 177 -5.43 -4.39 -18.41
N LYS A 178 -6.66 -3.93 -18.19
CA LYS A 178 -7.48 -3.25 -19.20
C LYS A 178 -7.29 -1.73 -19.09
N PRO A 179 -7.59 -0.97 -20.15
CA PRO A 179 -7.54 0.48 -20.10
C PRO A 179 -8.42 1.07 -18.99
N PHE A 180 -7.91 2.08 -18.31
CA PHE A 180 -8.67 2.94 -17.41
C PHE A 180 -9.02 4.24 -18.14
N ILE A 181 -10.31 4.45 -18.41
CA ILE A 181 -10.79 5.64 -19.12
C ILE A 181 -11.44 6.59 -18.12
N ALA A 182 -10.78 7.71 -17.86
CA ALA A 182 -11.31 8.79 -17.01
C ALA A 182 -12.01 9.83 -17.89
N VAL A 183 -13.28 10.12 -17.59
CA VAL A 183 -14.09 11.12 -18.31
C VAL A 183 -14.56 12.18 -17.33
N ASN A 184 -14.17 13.43 -17.56
CA ASN A 184 -14.71 14.57 -16.83
C ASN A 184 -15.92 15.15 -17.56
N VAL A 185 -17.11 14.73 -17.16
CA VAL A 185 -18.38 15.15 -17.78
C VAL A 185 -18.60 16.66 -17.65
N ALA A 186 -18.13 17.30 -16.57
CA ALA A 186 -18.29 18.74 -16.38
C ALA A 186 -17.43 19.60 -17.34
N ALA A 187 -16.42 18.99 -17.99
CA ALA A 187 -15.57 19.66 -18.97
C ALA A 187 -16.06 19.47 -20.42
N LEU A 188 -17.08 18.62 -20.63
CA LEU A 188 -17.64 18.33 -21.95
C LEU A 188 -18.93 19.13 -22.17
N PRO A 189 -19.12 19.73 -23.36
CA PRO A 189 -20.42 20.28 -23.73
C PRO A 189 -21.49 19.18 -23.80
N ASP A 190 -22.67 19.43 -23.24
CA ASP A 190 -23.79 18.45 -23.21
C ASP A 190 -24.10 17.87 -24.60
N THR A 191 -24.00 18.71 -25.64
CA THR A 191 -24.26 18.32 -27.04
C THR A 191 -23.21 17.37 -27.63
N LEU A 192 -22.03 17.26 -27.01
CA LEU A 192 -20.94 16.39 -27.47
C LEU A 192 -20.73 15.18 -26.56
N LEU A 193 -21.33 15.16 -25.37
CA LEU A 193 -21.13 14.09 -24.38
C LEU A 193 -21.46 12.70 -24.96
N GLU A 194 -22.64 12.53 -25.55
CA GLU A 194 -23.06 11.25 -26.11
C GLU A 194 -22.16 10.81 -27.27
N SER A 195 -21.75 11.76 -28.12
CA SER A 195 -20.87 11.54 -29.26
C SER A 195 -19.45 11.13 -28.85
N GLU A 196 -18.91 11.71 -27.78
CA GLU A 196 -17.59 11.32 -27.24
C GLU A 196 -17.65 9.96 -26.52
N LEU A 197 -18.72 9.69 -25.77
CA LEU A 197 -18.86 8.43 -25.02
C LEU A 197 -19.14 7.24 -25.93
N PHE A 198 -20.09 7.36 -26.85
CA PHE A 198 -20.59 6.23 -27.66
C PHE A 198 -20.16 6.29 -29.13
N GLY A 199 -19.64 7.43 -29.57
CA GLY A 199 -19.35 7.65 -30.99
C GLY A 199 -20.57 8.08 -31.76
N HIS A 200 -20.38 8.29 -33.06
CA HIS A 200 -21.46 8.61 -33.98
C HIS A 200 -21.13 8.15 -35.40
N GLU A 201 -22.17 7.88 -36.18
CA GLU A 201 -22.07 7.66 -37.60
C GLU A 201 -22.15 8.98 -38.38
N LYS A 202 -21.67 8.96 -39.62
CA LYS A 202 -21.77 10.10 -40.53
C LYS A 202 -23.23 10.55 -40.67
N GLY A 203 -23.49 11.83 -40.45
CA GLY A 203 -24.83 12.42 -40.54
C GLY A 203 -25.73 12.23 -39.31
N ALA A 204 -25.22 11.71 -38.19
CA ALA A 204 -25.99 11.57 -36.94
C ALA A 204 -26.52 12.90 -36.38
N PHE A 205 -25.81 14.02 -36.64
CA PHE A 205 -26.23 15.38 -36.31
C PHE A 205 -25.65 16.38 -37.33
N THR A 206 -26.16 17.62 -37.30
CA THR A 206 -25.64 18.71 -38.15
C THR A 206 -24.19 19.02 -37.80
N GLY A 207 -23.25 18.63 -38.68
CA GLY A 207 -21.80 18.76 -38.48
C GLY A 207 -21.05 17.42 -38.40
N ALA A 208 -21.74 16.28 -38.36
CA ALA A 208 -21.14 14.95 -38.40
C ALA A 208 -20.66 14.58 -39.83
N ILE A 209 -19.51 15.13 -40.23
CA ILE A 209 -18.94 14.97 -41.58
C ILE A 209 -18.45 13.53 -41.81
N ASP A 210 -17.90 12.90 -40.77
CA ASP A 210 -17.35 11.54 -40.78
C ASP A 210 -17.80 10.77 -39.53
N ALA A 211 -17.69 9.44 -39.57
CA ALA A 211 -17.99 8.59 -38.42
C ALA A 211 -16.83 8.59 -37.41
N ARG A 212 -17.15 8.52 -36.12
CA ARG A 212 -16.19 8.51 -35.01
C ARG A 212 -16.54 7.43 -34.01
N LYS A 213 -15.54 6.62 -33.61
CA LYS A 213 -15.69 5.69 -32.48
C LYS A 213 -15.65 6.44 -31.16
N GLY A 214 -16.55 6.07 -30.24
CA GLY A 214 -16.57 6.57 -28.86
C GLY A 214 -15.52 5.93 -27.97
N LEU A 215 -15.58 6.27 -26.69
CA LEU A 215 -14.71 5.74 -25.64
C LEU A 215 -15.06 4.30 -25.21
N PHE A 216 -16.30 3.85 -25.46
CA PHE A 216 -16.82 2.53 -25.08
C PHE A 216 -17.01 1.57 -26.25
#